data_AF-Q0C5G4-F1
#
_entry.id   AF-Q0C5G4-F1
#
_cell.length_a   1.000
_cell.length_b   1.000
_cell.length_c   1.000
_cell.angle_alpha   90.00
_cell.angle_beta   90.00
_cell.angle_gamma   90.00
#
_symmetry.space_group_name_H-M   'P 1'
#
loop_
_entity.id
_entity.type
_entity.pdbx_description
1 polymer ?
#
loop_
_entity_poly.entity_id
_entity_poly.type
_entity_poly.pdbx_seq_one_letter_code
_entity_poly.pdbx_strand_id
1 'polypeptide(L)'
;MRIFREGTSARSVIIFSHPIGGGAFLPLVSALAHAGHHVIYCNTRYRGNDTALIMEKCIADLGACIAHARTRLGYDKVVLGGWSGGGSLSLFYQDQAEKTTITETPAGDPYDLTKKDLPPADGIMLLAAHVSRAVTLTEWMDPSILDETRPFDRDASLNIYDPANPDQPPYTPAFVSRFRAAQLDRNRRITSWVRETLEDLRARGEHNMERAFTVHGTMANVCWTDPAQELSDRRPYTCYLGDPRIANDGPVGLARFTTLRSWLSQWGFDTTNADGLGNAARISCPVLVINNTADLACTPSHATRLYEAVSHDRKAYRDIKGADHYYIERPDLLPEAVSACREWMEAESFAG
;
A
#
# COMPACT_ATOMS: atom_id res chain seq x y z
N MET A 1 -11.48 -16.02 3.74
CA MET A 1 -11.08 -17.40 3.38
C MET A 1 -10.10 -17.87 4.44
N ARG A 2 -10.35 -19.01 5.09
CA ARG A 2 -9.45 -19.59 6.10
C ARG A 2 -8.69 -20.75 5.45
N ILE A 3 -7.36 -20.78 5.58
CA ILE A 3 -6.44 -21.72 4.95
C ILE A 3 -5.55 -22.29 6.04
N PHE A 4 -5.51 -23.61 6.15
CA PHE A 4 -4.68 -24.34 7.10
C PHE A 4 -4.57 -25.79 6.65
N ARG A 5 -3.55 -26.49 7.14
CA ARG A 5 -3.38 -27.91 6.86
C ARG A 5 -4.41 -28.71 7.67
N GLU A 6 -5.07 -29.68 7.04
CA GLU A 6 -6.00 -30.53 7.75
C GLU A 6 -5.31 -31.28 8.89
N GLY A 7 -5.99 -31.39 10.05
CA GLY A 7 -5.43 -32.02 11.25
C GLY A 7 -4.51 -31.13 12.08
N THR A 8 -4.30 -29.86 11.73
CA THR A 8 -3.53 -28.93 12.58
C THR A 8 -4.45 -28.12 13.50
N SER A 9 -3.98 -27.88 14.74
CA SER A 9 -4.51 -26.88 15.64
C SER A 9 -3.49 -25.76 15.80
N ALA A 10 -3.95 -24.51 15.89
CA ALA A 10 -3.12 -23.36 16.23
C ALA A 10 -3.91 -22.41 17.12
N ARG A 11 -3.22 -21.80 18.09
CA ARG A 11 -3.74 -20.71 18.92
C ARG A 11 -3.54 -19.35 18.25
N SER A 12 -2.63 -19.28 17.29
CA SER A 12 -2.35 -18.10 16.47
C SER A 12 -2.92 -18.19 15.05
N VAL A 13 -3.21 -17.04 14.45
CA VAL A 13 -3.59 -16.91 13.04
C VAL A 13 -2.95 -15.69 12.40
N ILE A 14 -2.51 -15.84 11.16
CA ILE A 14 -2.03 -14.74 10.32
C ILE A 14 -3.21 -14.26 9.46
N ILE A 15 -3.60 -13.00 9.59
CA ILE A 15 -4.68 -12.40 8.80
C ILE A 15 -4.10 -11.46 7.76
N PHE A 16 -4.28 -11.80 6.49
CA PHE A 16 -3.96 -10.94 5.36
C PHE A 16 -5.19 -10.16 4.93
N SER A 17 -4.99 -8.91 4.55
CA SER A 17 -6.00 -8.13 3.82
C SER A 17 -5.30 -7.19 2.85
N HIS A 18 -5.99 -6.87 1.77
CA HIS A 18 -5.56 -5.88 0.79
C HIS A 18 -6.76 -4.98 0.49
N PRO A 19 -6.58 -3.67 0.27
CA PRO A 19 -7.69 -2.75 0.00
C PRO A 19 -8.67 -3.27 -1.06
N ILE A 20 -8.17 -3.80 -2.19
CA ILE A 20 -8.97 -4.41 -3.27
C ILE A 20 -9.21 -5.92 -3.15
N GLY A 21 -8.91 -6.53 -1.99
CA GLY A 21 -9.05 -7.97 -1.79
C GLY A 21 -8.24 -8.81 -2.79
N GLY A 22 -8.69 -10.04 -3.07
CA GLY A 22 -8.21 -10.86 -4.20
C GLY A 22 -6.86 -11.56 -4.05
N GLY A 23 -5.99 -11.13 -3.13
CA GLY A 23 -4.65 -11.69 -2.89
C GLY A 23 -4.60 -13.03 -2.16
N ALA A 24 -5.70 -13.77 -2.09
CA ALA A 24 -5.75 -15.11 -1.51
C ALA A 24 -4.80 -16.11 -2.21
N PHE A 25 -4.38 -15.80 -3.43
CA PHE A 25 -3.46 -16.60 -4.26
C PHE A 25 -2.02 -16.07 -4.25
N LEU A 26 -1.72 -15.05 -3.43
CA LEU A 26 -0.36 -14.55 -3.30
C LEU A 26 0.56 -15.67 -2.78
N PRO A 27 1.80 -15.73 -3.26
CA PRO A 27 2.71 -16.86 -3.03
C PRO A 27 2.93 -17.11 -1.54
N LEU A 28 3.17 -16.05 -0.77
CA LEU A 28 3.49 -16.16 0.65
C LEU A 28 2.28 -16.55 1.50
N VAL A 29 1.06 -16.15 1.11
CA VAL A 29 -0.20 -16.55 1.79
C VAL A 29 -0.35 -18.07 1.77
N SER A 30 -0.19 -18.67 0.58
CA SER A 30 -0.25 -20.13 0.42
C SER A 30 0.95 -20.82 1.07
N ALA A 31 2.15 -20.29 0.92
CA ALA A 31 3.37 -20.91 1.45
C ALA A 31 3.39 -20.96 2.98
N LEU A 32 2.94 -19.90 3.67
CA LEU A 32 2.79 -19.90 5.14
C LEU A 32 1.80 -20.98 5.61
N ALA A 33 0.69 -21.15 4.88
CA ALA A 33 -0.28 -22.21 5.20
C ALA A 33 0.31 -23.62 5.00
N HIS A 34 1.07 -23.85 3.92
CA HIS A 34 1.78 -25.13 3.71
C HIS A 34 2.85 -25.38 4.77
N ALA A 35 3.47 -24.33 5.29
CA ALA A 35 4.41 -24.39 6.40
C ALA A 35 3.73 -24.65 7.77
N GLY A 36 2.39 -24.74 7.81
CA GLY A 36 1.63 -25.12 9.00
C GLY A 36 1.06 -23.94 9.80
N HIS A 37 1.20 -22.69 9.33
CA HIS A 37 0.53 -21.56 9.94
C HIS A 37 -0.95 -21.54 9.55
N HIS A 38 -1.83 -21.18 10.49
CA HIS A 38 -3.20 -20.87 10.15
C HIS A 38 -3.25 -19.48 9.52
N VAL A 39 -3.88 -19.38 8.35
CA VAL A 39 -3.96 -18.13 7.58
C VAL A 39 -5.42 -17.79 7.30
N ILE A 40 -5.78 -16.52 7.43
CA ILE A 40 -7.06 -15.99 6.94
C ILE A 40 -6.77 -14.89 5.93
N TYR A 41 -7.33 -15.02 4.73
CA TYR A 41 -7.43 -13.91 3.80
C TYR A 41 -8.79 -13.20 3.98
N CYS A 42 -8.74 -11.97 4.49
CA CYS A 42 -9.87 -11.07 4.68
C CYS A 42 -10.06 -10.20 3.43
N ASN A 43 -11.16 -10.42 2.71
CA ASN A 43 -11.57 -9.47 1.68
C ASN A 43 -12.30 -8.30 2.33
N THR A 44 -11.94 -7.08 1.92
CA THR A 44 -12.78 -5.91 2.15
C THR A 44 -14.04 -6.01 1.29
N ARG A 45 -15.00 -5.12 1.54
CA ARG A 45 -16.18 -4.93 0.67
C ARG A 45 -15.83 -4.48 -0.76
N TYR A 46 -14.58 -4.11 -1.02
CA TYR A 46 -14.08 -3.54 -2.28
C TYR A 46 -13.29 -4.57 -3.12
N ARG A 47 -13.55 -5.86 -2.94
CA ARG A 47 -12.88 -6.92 -3.69
C ARG A 47 -13.00 -6.69 -5.20
N GLY A 48 -11.86 -6.51 -5.87
CA GLY A 48 -11.74 -6.32 -7.31
C GLY A 48 -12.11 -4.93 -7.82
N ASN A 49 -12.37 -3.94 -6.95
CA ASN A 49 -12.73 -2.59 -7.38
C ASN A 49 -12.36 -1.52 -6.34
N ASP A 50 -11.31 -0.73 -6.59
CA ASP A 50 -10.90 0.42 -5.79
C ASP A 50 -11.49 1.77 -6.24
N THR A 51 -12.26 1.80 -7.33
CA THR A 51 -12.76 3.06 -7.92
C THR A 51 -13.41 3.96 -6.86
N ALA A 52 -14.29 3.39 -6.04
CA ALA A 52 -15.03 4.09 -4.98
C ALA A 52 -14.61 3.63 -3.56
N LEU A 53 -13.39 3.11 -3.43
CA LEU A 53 -12.89 2.58 -2.16
C LEU A 53 -12.64 3.70 -1.15
N ILE A 54 -12.99 3.42 0.10
CA ILE A 54 -12.74 4.28 1.25
C ILE A 54 -11.94 3.47 2.28
N MET A 55 -10.72 3.90 2.60
CA MET A 55 -9.79 3.19 3.46
C MET A 55 -10.36 2.95 4.86
N GLU A 56 -11.10 3.91 5.40
CA GLU A 56 -11.77 3.80 6.71
C GLU A 56 -12.74 2.61 6.74
N LYS A 57 -13.45 2.36 5.64
CA LYS A 57 -14.35 1.21 5.51
C LYS A 57 -13.58 -0.11 5.40
N CYS A 58 -12.41 -0.11 4.77
CA CYS A 58 -11.55 -1.29 4.69
C CYS A 58 -11.04 -1.72 6.07
N ILE A 59 -10.61 -0.79 6.92
CA ILE A 59 -10.14 -1.14 8.27
C ILE A 59 -11.28 -1.60 9.19
N ALA A 60 -12.51 -1.09 8.99
CA ALA A 60 -13.69 -1.63 9.67
C ALA A 60 -13.99 -3.08 9.24
N ASP A 61 -13.85 -3.41 7.95
CA ASP A 61 -14.03 -4.79 7.46
C ASP A 61 -12.94 -5.73 8.01
N LEU A 62 -11.69 -5.26 8.09
CA LEU A 62 -10.59 -6.00 8.72
C LEU A 62 -10.85 -6.24 10.21
N GLY A 63 -11.34 -5.22 10.93
CA GLY A 63 -11.72 -5.33 12.34
C GLY A 63 -12.79 -6.38 12.59
N ALA A 64 -13.83 -6.43 11.75
CA ALA A 64 -14.85 -7.47 11.82
C ALA A 64 -14.27 -8.87 11.61
N CYS A 65 -13.28 -9.02 10.73
CA CYS A 65 -12.60 -10.29 10.51
C CYS A 65 -11.75 -10.72 11.72
N ILE A 66 -11.05 -9.79 12.36
CA ILE A 66 -10.25 -10.06 13.56
C ILE A 66 -11.16 -10.43 14.73
N ALA A 67 -12.26 -9.69 14.93
CA ALA A 67 -13.27 -10.02 15.93
C ALA A 67 -13.86 -11.42 15.70
N HIS A 68 -14.13 -11.79 14.45
CA HIS A 68 -14.60 -13.13 14.11
C HIS A 68 -13.53 -14.22 14.39
N ALA A 69 -12.27 -13.95 14.04
CA ALA A 69 -11.17 -14.88 14.30
C ALA A 69 -11.03 -15.18 15.80
N ARG A 70 -11.13 -14.16 16.66
CA ARG A 70 -11.05 -14.33 18.11
C ARG A 70 -12.30 -15.01 18.68
N THR A 71 -13.49 -14.47 18.39
CA THR A 71 -14.73 -14.87 19.10
C THR A 71 -15.39 -16.13 18.54
N ARG A 72 -15.24 -16.41 17.24
CA ARG A 72 -15.94 -17.53 16.58
C ARG A 72 -15.00 -18.65 16.18
N LEU A 73 -13.76 -18.35 15.83
CA LEU A 73 -12.77 -19.35 15.43
C LEU A 73 -11.83 -19.75 16.57
N GLY A 74 -11.83 -19.01 17.69
CA GLY A 74 -11.11 -19.36 18.91
C GLY A 74 -9.62 -19.07 18.88
N TYR A 75 -9.15 -18.15 18.03
CA TYR A 75 -7.74 -17.75 18.01
C TYR A 75 -7.43 -16.76 19.14
N ASP A 76 -6.38 -17.04 19.90
CA ASP A 76 -5.90 -16.18 20.98
C ASP A 76 -4.98 -15.08 20.47
N LYS A 77 -4.21 -15.38 19.42
CA LYS A 77 -3.23 -14.47 18.84
C LYS A 77 -3.55 -14.18 17.38
N VAL A 78 -3.55 -12.91 17.00
CA VAL A 78 -3.77 -12.46 15.63
C VAL A 78 -2.57 -11.64 15.17
N VAL A 79 -1.91 -12.10 14.11
CA VAL A 79 -0.82 -11.38 13.44
C VAL A 79 -1.32 -10.87 12.10
N LEU A 80 -1.10 -9.60 11.78
CA LEU A 80 -1.44 -9.06 10.46
C LEU A 80 -0.34 -9.37 9.45
N GLY A 81 -0.70 -9.99 8.32
CA GLY A 81 0.17 -10.16 7.15
C GLY A 81 -0.11 -9.05 6.14
N GLY A 82 0.66 -7.98 6.17
CA GLY A 82 0.50 -6.83 5.30
C GLY A 82 1.38 -6.94 4.05
N TRP A 83 0.83 -7.50 2.96
CA TRP A 83 1.53 -7.60 1.68
C TRP A 83 1.24 -6.42 0.75
N SER A 84 2.26 -5.79 0.15
CA SER A 84 2.08 -4.64 -0.77
C SER A 84 1.20 -3.55 -0.12
N GLY A 85 0.08 -3.16 -0.75
CA GLY A 85 -0.87 -2.22 -0.16
C GLY A 85 -1.59 -2.70 1.10
N GLY A 86 -1.58 -4.01 1.35
CA GLY A 86 -2.00 -4.61 2.61
C GLY A 86 -1.13 -4.22 3.80
N GLY A 87 0.13 -3.80 3.56
CA GLY A 87 1.03 -3.28 4.59
C GLY A 87 0.50 -1.97 5.19
N SER A 88 0.34 -0.95 4.35
CA SER A 88 -0.25 0.33 4.79
C SER A 88 -1.67 0.19 5.36
N LEU A 89 -2.48 -0.76 4.86
CA LEU A 89 -3.79 -1.07 5.43
C LEU A 89 -3.68 -1.65 6.85
N SER A 90 -2.75 -2.58 7.06
CA SER A 90 -2.51 -3.20 8.38
C SER A 90 -2.02 -2.18 9.41
N LEU A 91 -1.14 -1.27 9.01
CA LEU A 91 -0.65 -0.19 9.87
C LEU A 91 -1.76 0.79 10.22
N PHE A 92 -2.55 1.21 9.22
CA PHE A 92 -3.69 2.09 9.45
C PHE A 92 -4.73 1.45 10.38
N TYR A 93 -5.01 0.16 10.18
CA TYR A 93 -5.88 -0.59 11.07
C TYR A 93 -5.35 -0.58 12.51
N GLN A 94 -4.10 -0.97 12.71
CA GLN A 94 -3.54 -1.13 14.05
C GLN A 94 -3.46 0.20 14.80
N ASP A 95 -3.07 1.29 14.14
CA ASP A 95 -3.09 2.64 14.71
C ASP A 95 -4.48 2.99 15.26
N GLN A 96 -5.55 2.72 14.49
CA GLN A 96 -6.92 2.98 14.92
C GLN A 96 -7.48 1.93 15.88
N ALA A 97 -6.94 0.71 15.91
CA ALA A 97 -7.32 -0.32 16.87
C ALA A 97 -6.69 -0.06 18.26
N GLU A 98 -5.48 0.50 18.31
CA GLU A 98 -4.82 0.89 19.56
C GLU A 98 -5.35 2.23 20.09
N LYS A 99 -5.62 3.20 19.20
CA LYS A 99 -6.17 4.51 19.55
C LYS A 99 -7.11 5.04 18.48
N THR A 100 -8.38 4.65 18.56
CA THR A 100 -9.40 5.08 17.60
C THR A 100 -9.72 6.57 17.75
N THR A 101 -9.57 7.33 16.66
CA THR A 101 -9.79 8.79 16.66
C THR A 101 -10.68 9.28 15.52
N ILE A 102 -10.85 8.48 14.48
CA ILE A 102 -11.55 8.88 13.26
C ILE A 102 -13.07 8.82 13.44
N THR A 103 -13.74 9.95 13.21
CA THR A 103 -15.19 10.11 13.27
C THR A 103 -15.83 10.35 11.89
N GLU A 104 -15.03 10.79 10.92
CA GLU A 104 -15.42 11.11 9.55
C GLU A 104 -14.33 10.71 8.54
N THR A 105 -14.73 10.51 7.28
CA THR A 105 -13.77 10.25 6.18
C THR A 105 -12.99 11.53 5.85
N PRO A 106 -11.87 11.44 5.09
CA PRO A 106 -11.16 12.62 4.58
C PRO A 106 -11.99 13.55 3.70
N ALA A 107 -13.12 13.07 3.18
CA ALA A 107 -14.07 13.89 2.47
C ALA A 107 -15.04 14.64 3.40
N GLY A 108 -15.06 14.36 4.71
CA GLY A 108 -16.03 14.91 5.68
C GLY A 108 -17.36 14.15 5.70
N ASP A 109 -17.42 12.95 5.11
CA ASP A 109 -18.62 12.12 5.24
C ASP A 109 -18.59 11.36 6.58
N PRO A 110 -19.72 11.23 7.29
CA PRO A 110 -19.76 10.53 8.58
C PRO A 110 -19.39 9.05 8.41
N TYR A 111 -18.35 8.62 9.12
CA TYR A 111 -17.98 7.22 9.24
C TYR A 111 -17.22 7.00 10.55
N ASP A 112 -18.00 6.93 11.63
CA ASP A 112 -17.47 6.97 12.98
C ASP A 112 -16.87 5.63 13.41
N LEU A 113 -15.54 5.54 13.37
CA LEU A 113 -14.79 4.36 13.79
C LEU A 113 -14.76 4.21 15.31
N THR A 114 -14.93 5.29 16.07
CA THR A 114 -14.99 5.23 17.56
C THR A 114 -16.20 4.44 18.08
N LYS A 115 -17.20 4.23 17.21
CA LYS A 115 -18.40 3.41 17.46
C LYS A 115 -18.26 1.98 16.92
N LYS A 116 -17.08 1.57 16.44
CA LYS A 116 -16.81 0.24 15.91
C LYS A 116 -15.92 -0.53 16.88
N ASP A 117 -16.11 -1.85 16.89
CA ASP A 117 -15.20 -2.76 17.58
C ASP A 117 -13.99 -3.03 16.67
N LEU A 118 -12.83 -2.53 17.06
CA LEU A 118 -11.55 -2.67 16.35
C LEU A 118 -10.55 -3.38 17.28
N PRO A 119 -10.65 -4.71 17.46
CA PRO A 119 -9.76 -5.44 18.37
C PRO A 119 -8.32 -5.44 17.86
N PRO A 120 -7.33 -4.93 18.62
CA PRO A 120 -5.96 -4.83 18.14
C PRO A 120 -5.35 -6.20 17.80
N ALA A 121 -4.47 -6.20 16.81
CA ALA A 121 -3.61 -7.32 16.50
C ALA A 121 -2.46 -7.42 17.51
N ASP A 122 -1.91 -8.62 17.64
CA ASP A 122 -0.78 -8.90 18.53
C ASP A 122 0.58 -8.58 17.88
N GLY A 123 0.64 -8.50 16.55
CA GLY A 123 1.85 -8.16 15.78
C GLY A 123 1.55 -7.94 14.29
N ILE A 124 2.50 -7.37 13.57
CA ILE A 124 2.40 -7.07 12.13
C ILE A 124 3.63 -7.57 11.38
N MET A 125 3.42 -8.24 10.25
CA MET A 125 4.44 -8.52 9.25
C MET A 125 4.17 -7.67 8.01
N LEU A 126 5.10 -6.79 7.65
CA LEU A 126 5.09 -5.98 6.44
C LEU A 126 5.93 -6.72 5.39
N LEU A 127 5.28 -7.22 4.35
CA LEU A 127 5.84 -8.21 3.43
C LEU A 127 5.84 -7.61 2.02
N ALA A 128 7.01 -7.16 1.53
CA ALA A 128 7.08 -6.40 0.29
C ALA A 128 6.03 -5.25 0.28
N ALA A 129 5.95 -4.51 1.39
CA ALA A 129 4.92 -3.51 1.63
C ALA A 129 5.33 -2.13 1.10
N HIS A 130 4.36 -1.37 0.57
CA HIS A 130 4.58 0.04 0.26
C HIS A 130 4.13 0.94 1.41
N VAL A 131 4.74 2.12 1.51
CA VAL A 131 4.51 3.07 2.63
C VAL A 131 3.07 3.57 2.71
N SER A 132 2.42 3.86 1.57
CA SER A 132 0.97 4.14 1.50
C SER A 132 0.56 4.22 0.03
N ARG A 133 -0.74 4.06 -0.25
CA ARG A 133 -1.24 4.20 -1.63
C ARG A 133 -1.05 5.62 -2.17
N ALA A 134 -1.27 6.64 -1.34
CA ALA A 134 -1.13 8.04 -1.72
C ALA A 134 0.33 8.44 -2.01
N VAL A 135 1.27 8.06 -1.13
CA VAL A 135 2.69 8.37 -1.33
C VAL A 135 3.23 7.61 -2.53
N THR A 136 2.97 6.29 -2.63
CA THR A 136 3.43 5.48 -3.77
C THR A 136 2.85 5.98 -5.08
N LEU A 137 1.56 6.30 -5.14
CA LEU A 137 0.98 6.92 -6.34
C LEU A 137 1.70 8.21 -6.69
N THR A 138 1.87 9.11 -5.71
CA THR A 138 2.50 10.42 -5.93
C THR A 138 3.92 10.27 -6.47
N GLU A 139 4.73 9.38 -5.89
CA GLU A 139 6.08 9.07 -6.36
C GLU A 139 6.11 8.45 -7.77
N TRP A 140 4.97 7.99 -8.30
CA TRP A 140 4.83 7.43 -9.64
C TRP A 140 4.02 8.31 -10.60
N MET A 141 3.48 9.45 -10.15
CA MET A 141 2.75 10.34 -11.04
C MET A 141 3.72 10.93 -12.07
N ASP A 142 3.33 10.98 -13.34
CA ASP A 142 4.05 11.68 -14.38
C ASP A 142 3.88 13.19 -14.18
N PRO A 143 4.91 13.92 -13.74
CA PRO A 143 4.78 15.34 -13.45
C PRO A 143 4.77 16.20 -14.70
N SER A 144 5.04 15.63 -15.89
CA SER A 144 4.97 16.36 -17.15
C SER A 144 3.53 16.72 -17.56
N ILE A 145 2.53 16.10 -16.92
CA ILE A 145 1.12 16.45 -17.09
C ILE A 145 0.80 17.68 -16.24
N LEU A 146 0.74 18.83 -16.89
CA LEU A 146 0.44 20.11 -16.24
C LEU A 146 -1.07 20.39 -16.14
N ASP A 147 -1.85 19.84 -17.06
CA ASP A 147 -3.31 19.99 -17.16
C ASP A 147 -3.97 18.62 -17.33
N GLU A 148 -4.77 18.20 -16.34
CA GLU A 148 -5.45 16.90 -16.35
C GLU A 148 -6.52 16.79 -17.46
N THR A 149 -6.98 17.91 -18.03
CA THR A 149 -7.91 17.90 -19.18
C THR A 149 -7.19 17.67 -20.52
N ARG A 150 -5.86 17.81 -20.52
CA ARG A 150 -4.99 17.65 -21.70
C ARG A 150 -3.78 16.75 -21.35
N PRO A 151 -4.00 15.50 -20.92
CA PRO A 151 -2.94 14.66 -20.34
C PRO A 151 -1.83 14.21 -21.31
N PHE A 152 -2.01 14.46 -22.61
CA PHE A 152 -1.03 14.15 -23.65
C PHE A 152 -0.21 15.37 -24.09
N ASP A 153 -0.55 16.56 -23.59
CA ASP A 153 0.23 17.78 -23.79
C ASP A 153 1.20 17.92 -22.62
N ARG A 154 2.42 17.39 -22.82
CA ARG A 154 3.41 17.21 -21.76
C ARG A 154 4.50 18.27 -21.77
N ASP A 155 4.95 18.63 -20.57
CA ASP A 155 6.21 19.37 -20.39
C ASP A 155 7.40 18.46 -20.72
N ALA A 156 8.08 18.75 -21.83
CA ALA A 156 9.23 17.98 -22.30
C ALA A 156 10.39 17.95 -21.29
N SER A 157 10.52 18.95 -20.41
CA SER A 157 11.58 19.02 -19.38
C SER A 157 11.31 18.12 -18.16
N LEU A 158 10.11 17.56 -18.06
CA LEU A 158 9.69 16.65 -17.00
C LEU A 158 9.27 15.28 -17.53
N ASN A 159 9.08 15.12 -18.84
CA ASN A 159 8.70 13.86 -19.45
C ASN A 159 9.92 12.93 -19.57
N ILE A 160 10.19 12.12 -18.54
CA ILE A 160 11.35 11.21 -18.51
C ILE A 160 11.32 10.10 -19.56
N TYR A 161 10.21 9.96 -20.30
CA TYR A 161 10.08 9.01 -21.41
C TYR A 161 10.24 9.65 -22.79
N ASP A 162 10.37 10.97 -22.87
CA ASP A 162 10.66 11.68 -24.11
C ASP A 162 12.17 11.65 -24.40
N PRO A 163 12.62 11.11 -25.54
CA PRO A 163 14.02 11.19 -25.95
C PRO A 163 14.55 12.63 -26.09
N ALA A 164 13.66 13.61 -26.27
CA ALA A 164 14.01 15.03 -26.34
C ALA A 164 14.12 15.72 -24.96
N ASN A 165 13.84 15.01 -23.86
CA ASN A 165 14.03 15.57 -22.52
C ASN A 165 15.52 15.91 -22.30
N PRO A 166 15.86 17.16 -21.94
CA PRO A 166 17.25 17.57 -21.73
C PRO A 166 17.93 16.87 -20.55
N ASP A 167 17.15 16.38 -19.59
CA ASP A 167 17.64 15.63 -18.44
C ASP A 167 17.46 14.13 -18.72
N GLN A 168 18.56 13.42 -18.96
CA GLN A 168 18.62 11.97 -19.21
C GLN A 168 19.36 11.25 -18.06
N PRO A 169 19.09 9.96 -17.81
CA PRO A 169 19.81 9.20 -16.79
C PRO A 169 21.31 9.05 -17.13
N PRO A 170 22.23 9.09 -16.13
CA PRO A 170 21.96 9.26 -14.70
C PRO A 170 21.56 10.71 -14.36
N TYR A 171 20.50 10.85 -13.56
CA TYR A 171 19.93 12.16 -13.27
C TYR A 171 20.74 12.93 -12.23
N THR A 172 20.81 14.25 -12.40
CA THR A 172 21.42 15.13 -11.39
C THR A 172 20.52 15.24 -10.15
N PRO A 173 21.10 15.49 -8.95
CA PRO A 173 20.31 15.75 -7.75
C PRO A 173 19.31 16.90 -7.90
N ALA A 174 19.68 17.94 -8.67
CA ALA A 174 18.82 19.08 -8.95
C ALA A 174 17.59 18.68 -9.78
N PHE A 175 17.77 17.85 -10.81
CA PHE A 175 16.65 17.32 -11.60
C PHE A 175 15.73 16.46 -10.73
N VAL A 176 16.29 15.51 -9.97
CA VAL A 176 15.49 14.61 -9.12
C VAL A 176 14.66 15.39 -8.09
N SER A 177 15.25 16.44 -7.50
CA SER A 177 14.52 17.33 -6.58
C SER A 177 13.37 18.07 -7.27
N ARG A 178 13.61 18.65 -8.45
CA ARG A 178 12.58 19.32 -9.27
C ARG A 178 11.46 18.35 -9.67
N PHE A 179 11.82 17.15 -10.13
CA PHE A 179 10.88 16.13 -10.57
C PHE A 179 9.95 15.69 -9.44
N ARG A 180 10.51 15.33 -8.27
CA ARG A 180 9.73 14.90 -7.10
C ARG A 180 8.84 16.01 -6.55
N ALA A 181 9.30 17.26 -6.58
CA ALA A 181 8.46 18.41 -6.21
C ALA A 181 7.26 18.55 -7.16
N ALA A 182 7.49 18.45 -8.47
CA ALA A 182 6.42 18.54 -9.47
C ALA A 182 5.41 17.38 -9.38
N GLN A 183 5.84 16.18 -8.96
CA GLN A 183 4.95 15.05 -8.67
C GLN A 183 3.99 15.36 -7.52
N LEU A 184 4.53 15.88 -6.42
CA LEU A 184 3.74 16.29 -5.26
C LEU A 184 2.77 17.43 -5.61
N ASP A 185 3.24 18.42 -6.37
CA ASP A 185 2.40 19.52 -6.84
C ASP A 185 1.24 19.00 -7.71
N ARG A 186 1.48 18.01 -8.57
CA ARG A 186 0.42 17.39 -9.38
C ARG A 186 -0.64 16.71 -8.51
N ASN A 187 -0.24 15.91 -7.52
CA ASN A 187 -1.19 15.30 -6.58
C ASN A 187 -2.03 16.38 -5.85
N ARG A 188 -1.39 17.45 -5.40
CA ARG A 188 -2.05 18.58 -4.72
C ARG A 188 -3.01 19.35 -5.62
N ARG A 189 -2.69 19.55 -6.90
CA ARG A 189 -3.61 20.15 -7.88
C ARG A 189 -4.88 19.31 -8.04
N ILE A 190 -4.74 18.00 -8.26
CA ILE A 190 -5.90 17.10 -8.36
C ILE A 190 -6.71 17.13 -7.06
N THR A 191 -6.05 17.04 -5.91
CA THR A 191 -6.69 17.07 -4.60
C THR A 191 -7.48 18.36 -4.37
N SER A 192 -6.94 19.51 -4.79
CA SER A 192 -7.61 20.81 -4.66
C SER A 192 -8.87 20.86 -5.52
N TRP A 193 -8.77 20.47 -6.80
CA TRP A 193 -9.93 20.36 -7.69
C TRP A 193 -11.01 19.41 -7.15
N VAL A 194 -10.60 18.27 -6.57
CA VAL A 194 -11.50 17.30 -5.94
C VAL A 194 -12.28 17.93 -4.78
N ARG A 195 -11.59 18.69 -3.90
CA ARG A 195 -12.21 19.37 -2.76
C ARG A 195 -13.18 20.45 -3.22
N GLU A 196 -12.75 21.31 -4.13
CA GLU A 196 -13.59 22.38 -4.72
C GLU A 196 -14.86 21.80 -5.35
N THR A 197 -14.73 20.69 -6.08
CA THR A 197 -15.88 20.02 -6.70
C THR A 197 -16.85 19.46 -5.66
N LEU A 198 -16.36 18.86 -4.58
CA LEU A 198 -17.21 18.38 -3.48
C LEU A 198 -17.89 19.53 -2.73
N GLU A 199 -17.20 20.66 -2.54
CA GLU A 199 -17.75 21.86 -1.92
C GLU A 199 -18.86 22.48 -2.77
N ASP A 200 -18.68 22.60 -4.08
CA ASP A 200 -19.71 23.08 -5.00
C ASP A 200 -20.96 22.21 -4.98
N LEU A 201 -20.80 20.87 -4.99
CA LEU A 201 -21.93 19.95 -4.87
C LEU A 201 -22.69 20.18 -3.56
N ARG A 202 -21.99 20.36 -2.43
CA ARG A 202 -22.62 20.65 -1.14
C ARG A 202 -23.34 21.99 -1.13
N ALA A 203 -22.75 23.03 -1.72
CA ALA A 203 -23.36 24.36 -1.82
C ALA A 203 -24.69 24.33 -2.60
N ARG A 204 -24.84 23.39 -3.54
CA ARG A 204 -26.08 23.13 -4.28
C ARG A 204 -27.09 22.23 -3.56
N GLY A 205 -26.80 21.81 -2.31
CA GLY A 205 -27.61 20.85 -1.55
C GLY A 205 -27.46 19.39 -2.02
N GLU A 206 -26.50 19.12 -2.92
CA GLU A 206 -26.23 17.81 -3.50
C GLU A 206 -25.22 16.99 -2.67
N HIS A 207 -25.39 16.93 -1.34
CA HIS A 207 -24.40 16.37 -0.40
C HIS A 207 -23.93 14.94 -0.74
N ASN A 208 -24.81 14.11 -1.28
CA ASN A 208 -24.53 12.71 -1.61
C ASN A 208 -24.07 12.50 -3.06
N MET A 209 -24.01 13.56 -3.87
CA MET A 209 -23.55 13.44 -5.26
C MET A 209 -22.05 13.22 -5.33
N GLU A 210 -21.64 12.56 -6.41
CA GLU A 210 -20.26 12.12 -6.66
C GLU A 210 -19.90 12.38 -8.12
N ARG A 211 -18.61 12.46 -8.42
CA ARG A 211 -18.07 12.44 -9.78
C ARG A 211 -16.98 11.38 -9.87
N ALA A 212 -16.90 10.72 -11.01
CA ALA A 212 -15.78 9.87 -11.34
C ALA A 212 -14.87 10.58 -12.35
N PHE A 213 -13.58 10.30 -12.29
CA PHE A 213 -12.60 10.87 -13.19
C PHE A 213 -11.43 9.90 -13.42
N THR A 214 -10.68 10.15 -14.48
CA THR A 214 -9.48 9.38 -14.84
C THR A 214 -8.22 10.12 -14.41
N VAL A 215 -7.18 9.36 -14.06
CA VAL A 215 -5.85 9.90 -13.76
C VAL A 215 -4.86 9.25 -14.72
N HIS A 216 -4.30 10.05 -15.63
CA HIS A 216 -3.33 9.59 -16.64
C HIS A 216 -1.89 9.69 -16.10
N GLY A 217 -0.93 9.01 -16.74
CA GLY A 217 0.48 9.09 -16.37
C GLY A 217 0.75 8.73 -14.90
N THR A 218 0.69 7.44 -14.56
CA THR A 218 0.81 6.95 -13.16
C THR A 218 1.87 5.86 -13.02
N MET A 219 2.91 5.89 -13.85
CA MET A 219 4.09 5.03 -13.74
C MET A 219 5.34 5.77 -14.21
N ALA A 220 5.66 6.91 -13.61
CA ALA A 220 6.82 7.73 -13.92
C ALA A 220 7.59 8.03 -12.63
N ASN A 221 8.61 7.21 -12.35
CA ASN A 221 9.56 7.45 -11.27
C ASN A 221 10.97 7.35 -11.85
N VAL A 222 11.85 8.25 -11.45
CA VAL A 222 13.24 8.29 -11.91
C VAL A 222 14.00 6.99 -11.62
N CYS A 223 13.65 6.24 -10.56
CA CYS A 223 14.27 4.95 -10.27
C CYS A 223 13.96 3.85 -11.30
N TRP A 224 12.93 4.04 -12.13
CA TRP A 224 12.64 3.11 -13.22
C TRP A 224 13.61 3.27 -14.39
N THR A 225 14.17 4.46 -14.60
CA THR A 225 15.09 4.73 -15.74
C THR A 225 16.54 4.88 -15.30
N ASP A 226 16.79 5.28 -14.05
CA ASP A 226 18.12 5.50 -13.47
C ASP A 226 18.36 4.58 -12.26
N PRO A 227 19.17 3.51 -12.41
CA PRO A 227 19.50 2.57 -11.33
C PRO A 227 20.29 3.18 -10.18
N ALA A 228 20.89 4.36 -10.35
CA ALA A 228 21.53 5.06 -9.26
C ALA A 228 20.51 5.64 -8.26
N GLN A 229 19.25 5.82 -8.69
CA GLN A 229 18.16 6.22 -7.81
C GLN A 229 17.60 4.96 -7.14
N GLU A 230 17.80 4.85 -5.83
CA GLU A 230 17.39 3.68 -5.04
C GLU A 230 18.06 2.36 -5.46
N LEU A 231 19.40 2.35 -5.36
CA LEU A 231 20.24 1.20 -5.71
C LEU A 231 19.70 -0.11 -5.13
N SER A 232 19.39 -1.07 -6.00
CA SER A 232 18.87 -2.38 -5.61
C SER A 232 19.11 -3.44 -6.70
N ASP A 233 18.66 -4.67 -6.46
CA ASP A 233 18.77 -5.78 -7.43
C ASP A 233 17.74 -5.69 -8.58
N ARG A 234 17.02 -4.57 -8.73
CA ARG A 234 16.05 -4.37 -9.82
C ARG A 234 16.73 -4.26 -11.17
N ARG A 235 16.02 -4.73 -12.21
CA ARG A 235 16.37 -4.40 -13.58
C ARG A 235 15.96 -2.97 -13.92
N PRO A 236 16.86 -2.17 -14.54
CA PRO A 236 16.49 -0.87 -15.11
C PRO A 236 15.38 -1.01 -16.15
N TYR A 237 14.65 0.08 -16.41
CA TYR A 237 13.57 0.20 -17.40
C TYR A 237 12.46 -0.85 -17.24
N THR A 238 12.23 -1.29 -16.00
CA THR A 238 11.22 -2.31 -15.66
C THR A 238 10.47 -1.89 -14.39
N CYS A 239 9.14 -2.02 -14.41
CA CYS A 239 8.27 -1.96 -13.24
C CYS A 239 7.44 -3.25 -13.13
N TYR A 240 6.64 -3.42 -12.09
CA TYR A 240 5.83 -4.63 -11.88
C TYR A 240 4.76 -4.86 -12.97
N LEU A 241 4.51 -3.86 -13.83
CA LEU A 241 3.63 -3.92 -14.98
C LEU A 241 4.38 -4.08 -16.32
N GLY A 242 5.70 -4.25 -16.30
CA GLY A 242 6.56 -4.35 -17.49
C GLY A 242 7.30 -3.05 -17.81
N ASP A 243 7.30 -2.64 -19.07
CA ASP A 243 7.92 -1.38 -19.51
C ASP A 243 7.19 -0.18 -18.85
N PRO A 244 7.87 0.61 -18.01
CA PRO A 244 7.25 1.70 -17.26
C PRO A 244 6.72 2.81 -18.17
N ARG A 245 7.30 3.05 -19.36
CA ARG A 245 6.78 3.99 -20.35
C ARG A 245 5.41 3.56 -20.88
N ILE A 246 5.25 2.27 -21.16
CA ILE A 246 3.97 1.71 -21.64
C ILE A 246 2.96 1.69 -20.49
N ALA A 247 3.38 1.28 -19.30
CA ALA A 247 2.52 1.24 -18.11
C ALA A 247 2.02 2.63 -17.68
N ASN A 248 2.81 3.69 -17.92
CA ASN A 248 2.47 5.05 -17.52
C ASN A 248 1.12 5.52 -18.06
N ASP A 249 0.83 5.19 -19.32
CA ASP A 249 -0.45 5.50 -19.97
C ASP A 249 -1.37 4.28 -20.14
N GLY A 250 -0.92 3.12 -19.65
CA GLY A 250 -1.65 1.87 -19.72
C GLY A 250 -2.94 1.87 -18.88
N PRO A 251 -3.85 0.93 -19.16
CA PRO A 251 -5.18 0.89 -18.53
C PRO A 251 -5.16 0.37 -17.08
N VAL A 252 -4.04 -0.17 -16.60
CA VAL A 252 -3.90 -0.85 -15.31
C VAL A 252 -3.11 -0.05 -14.27
N GLY A 253 -2.83 1.23 -14.55
CA GLY A 253 -2.14 2.12 -13.60
C GLY A 253 -2.92 2.35 -12.30
N LEU A 254 -2.22 2.69 -11.23
CA LEU A 254 -2.85 3.07 -9.96
C LEU A 254 -3.77 4.29 -10.15
N ALA A 255 -4.90 4.31 -9.44
CA ALA A 255 -5.89 5.38 -9.49
C ALA A 255 -6.44 5.73 -10.90
N ARG A 256 -6.22 4.87 -11.91
CA ARG A 256 -6.58 5.13 -13.32
C ARG A 256 -8.02 5.59 -13.48
N PHE A 257 -8.92 5.06 -12.66
CA PHE A 257 -10.28 5.51 -12.51
C PHE A 257 -10.63 5.60 -11.02
N THR A 258 -11.18 6.73 -10.58
CA THR A 258 -11.49 6.99 -9.18
C THR A 258 -12.67 7.96 -9.03
N THR A 259 -13.15 8.16 -7.81
CA THR A 259 -14.17 9.16 -7.48
C THR A 259 -13.61 10.23 -6.55
N LEU A 260 -14.33 11.35 -6.36
CA LEU A 260 -13.85 12.46 -5.53
C LEU A 260 -13.54 12.01 -4.10
N ARG A 261 -14.46 11.30 -3.45
CA ARG A 261 -14.27 10.80 -2.07
C ARG A 261 -13.19 9.74 -1.97
N SER A 262 -13.15 8.88 -2.98
CA SER A 262 -12.17 7.81 -3.12
C SER A 262 -10.76 8.37 -3.25
N TRP A 263 -10.57 9.44 -4.02
CA TRP A 263 -9.32 10.18 -4.11
C TRP A 263 -8.85 10.69 -2.75
N LEU A 264 -9.70 11.39 -2.01
CA LEU A 264 -9.32 11.93 -0.69
C LEU A 264 -8.96 10.85 0.33
N SER A 265 -9.64 9.70 0.27
CA SER A 265 -9.41 8.58 1.19
C SER A 265 -8.20 7.71 0.81
N GLN A 266 -7.90 7.53 -0.48
CA GLN A 266 -6.86 6.59 -0.94
C GLN A 266 -5.59 7.25 -1.48
N TRP A 267 -5.74 8.35 -2.21
CA TRP A 267 -4.77 8.81 -3.21
C TRP A 267 -4.22 10.20 -2.94
N GLY A 268 -4.98 11.05 -2.23
CA GLY A 268 -4.55 12.39 -1.84
C GLY A 268 -3.41 12.33 -0.82
N PHE A 269 -2.27 12.91 -1.19
CA PHE A 269 -1.02 12.85 -0.41
C PHE A 269 -1.18 13.45 0.99
N ASP A 270 -1.82 14.61 1.10
CA ASP A 270 -2.00 15.32 2.37
C ASP A 270 -3.34 15.00 3.07
N THR A 271 -4.16 14.09 2.52
CA THR A 271 -5.56 13.91 2.96
C THR A 271 -5.88 12.52 3.45
N THR A 272 -5.22 11.47 2.94
CA THR A 272 -5.53 10.11 3.38
C THR A 272 -5.17 9.92 4.85
N ASN A 273 -6.01 9.19 5.59
CA ASN A 273 -5.66 8.71 6.94
C ASN A 273 -4.76 7.46 6.90
N ALA A 274 -4.69 6.78 5.75
CA ALA A 274 -3.89 5.58 5.55
C ALA A 274 -2.43 5.91 5.17
N ASP A 275 -1.83 6.80 5.95
CA ASP A 275 -0.40 7.15 5.89
C ASP A 275 0.41 6.14 6.70
N GLY A 276 0.95 5.12 6.04
CA GLY A 276 1.64 4.04 6.73
C GLY A 276 2.87 4.47 7.52
N LEU A 277 3.54 5.60 7.20
CA LEU A 277 4.64 6.10 8.03
C LEU A 277 4.12 6.69 9.34
N GLY A 278 3.14 7.60 9.26
CA GLY A 278 2.49 8.15 10.44
C GLY A 278 1.82 7.08 11.28
N ASN A 279 1.13 6.11 10.66
CA ASN A 279 0.49 5.00 11.36
C ASN A 279 1.54 4.10 12.04
N ALA A 280 2.63 3.74 11.36
CA ALA A 280 3.71 2.93 11.94
C ALA A 280 4.37 3.59 13.17
N ALA A 281 4.45 4.91 13.20
CA ALA A 281 5.02 5.65 14.33
C ALA A 281 4.13 5.67 15.58
N ARG A 282 2.88 5.18 15.50
CA ARG A 282 1.89 5.25 16.58
C ARG A 282 1.44 3.89 17.12
N ILE A 283 1.94 2.80 16.56
CA ILE A 283 1.63 1.43 17.02
C ILE A 283 2.64 0.95 18.06
N SER A 284 2.23 -0.05 18.85
CA SER A 284 3.04 -0.60 19.95
C SER A 284 3.29 -2.11 19.85
N CYS A 285 2.62 -2.80 18.91
CA CYS A 285 2.85 -4.22 18.66
C CYS A 285 4.18 -4.48 17.91
N PRO A 286 4.77 -5.68 18.05
CA PRO A 286 5.92 -6.10 17.25
C PRO A 286 5.71 -5.96 15.75
N VAL A 287 6.77 -5.56 15.04
CA VAL A 287 6.76 -5.44 13.58
C VAL A 287 7.91 -6.20 12.94
N LEU A 288 7.61 -7.06 11.96
CA LEU A 288 8.60 -7.60 11.02
C LEU A 288 8.49 -6.86 9.70
N VAL A 289 9.60 -6.41 9.14
CA VAL A 289 9.69 -5.88 7.78
C VAL A 289 10.50 -6.84 6.92
N ILE A 290 9.89 -7.38 5.88
CA ILE A 290 10.57 -8.16 4.84
C ILE A 290 10.64 -7.33 3.56
N ASN A 291 11.85 -7.11 3.08
CA ASN A 291 12.15 -6.44 1.83
C ASN A 291 12.61 -7.45 0.76
N ASN A 292 12.08 -7.31 -0.44
CA ASN A 292 12.52 -8.06 -1.61
C ASN A 292 13.43 -7.13 -2.44
N THR A 293 14.73 -7.44 -2.53
CA THR A 293 15.71 -6.45 -3.03
C THR A 293 15.60 -6.18 -4.54
N ALA A 294 14.93 -7.05 -5.31
CA ALA A 294 14.64 -6.89 -6.74
C ALA A 294 13.16 -6.51 -7.01
N ASP A 295 12.41 -6.07 -6.00
CA ASP A 295 10.96 -5.82 -6.10
C ASP A 295 10.59 -4.69 -7.05
N LEU A 296 9.95 -4.97 -8.19
CA LEU A 296 9.62 -3.97 -9.21
C LEU A 296 8.39 -3.08 -8.91
N ALA A 297 7.84 -3.15 -7.69
CA ALA A 297 6.78 -2.27 -7.19
C ALA A 297 7.24 -1.55 -5.91
N CYS A 298 7.44 -2.29 -4.83
CA CYS A 298 7.80 -1.74 -3.52
C CYS A 298 9.32 -1.71 -3.40
N THR A 299 9.93 -0.57 -3.74
CA THR A 299 11.38 -0.41 -3.65
C THR A 299 11.93 -0.55 -2.22
N PRO A 300 13.24 -0.83 -2.01
CA PRO A 300 13.78 -1.01 -0.67
C PRO A 300 13.63 0.24 0.18
N SER A 301 13.54 1.42 -0.45
CA SER A 301 13.29 2.65 0.28
C SER A 301 11.94 2.61 1.02
N HIS A 302 10.91 1.95 0.50
CA HIS A 302 9.65 1.77 1.22
C HIS A 302 9.85 0.90 2.48
N ALA A 303 10.57 -0.21 2.37
CA ALA A 303 10.84 -1.09 3.50
C ALA A 303 11.67 -0.39 4.58
N THR A 304 12.75 0.31 4.19
CA THR A 304 13.57 1.11 5.11
C THR A 304 12.75 2.17 5.82
N ARG A 305 11.97 2.98 5.08
CA ARG A 305 11.13 4.03 5.65
C ARG A 305 10.09 3.47 6.63
N LEU A 306 9.46 2.34 6.31
CA LEU A 306 8.51 1.67 7.20
C LEU A 306 9.19 1.18 8.48
N TYR A 307 10.36 0.55 8.36
CA TYR A 307 11.12 0.08 9.52
C TYR A 307 11.59 1.22 10.42
N GLU A 308 12.09 2.31 9.83
CA GLU A 308 12.53 3.51 10.55
C GLU A 308 11.35 4.22 11.23
N ALA A 309 10.17 4.24 10.60
CA ALA A 309 8.97 4.87 11.16
C ALA A 309 8.45 4.18 12.43
N VAL A 310 8.65 2.87 12.61
CA VAL A 310 8.27 2.19 13.85
C VAL A 310 9.07 2.75 15.02
N SER A 311 8.38 3.35 15.99
CA SER A 311 8.98 4.20 17.05
C SER A 311 9.63 3.44 18.21
N HIS A 312 9.62 2.11 18.18
CA HIS A 312 10.11 1.24 19.26
C HIS A 312 11.02 0.12 18.75
N ASP A 313 11.77 -0.50 19.65
CA ASP A 313 12.79 -1.51 19.31
C ASP A 313 12.22 -2.93 19.10
N ARG A 314 10.93 -3.16 19.35
CA ARG A 314 10.25 -4.42 19.02
C ARG A 314 9.98 -4.53 17.51
N LYS A 315 11.05 -4.44 16.72
CA LYS A 315 11.00 -4.50 15.27
C LYS A 315 12.17 -5.30 14.72
N ALA A 316 11.92 -6.02 13.63
CA ALA A 316 12.92 -6.79 12.91
C ALA A 316 12.87 -6.46 11.41
N TYR A 317 14.01 -6.58 10.74
CA TYR A 317 14.16 -6.34 9.31
C TYR A 317 14.87 -7.51 8.64
N ARG A 318 14.39 -7.94 7.48
CA ARG A 318 15.00 -9.00 6.67
C ARG A 318 14.95 -8.64 5.19
N ASP A 319 16.08 -8.79 4.51
CA ASP A 319 16.13 -8.76 3.05
C ASP A 319 16.03 -10.20 2.51
N ILE A 320 15.22 -10.40 1.48
CA ILE A 320 15.26 -11.59 0.63
C ILE A 320 15.94 -11.20 -0.67
N LYS A 321 17.21 -11.56 -0.77
CA LYS A 321 18.09 -11.03 -1.82
C LYS A 321 17.76 -11.61 -3.20
N GLY A 322 17.50 -10.73 -4.16
CA GLY A 322 17.18 -11.06 -5.55
C GLY A 322 15.73 -11.48 -5.79
N ALA A 323 14.86 -11.44 -4.77
CA ALA A 323 13.45 -11.69 -4.94
C ALA A 323 12.75 -10.48 -5.60
N ASP A 324 11.90 -10.74 -6.58
CA ASP A 324 10.96 -9.75 -7.11
C ASP A 324 9.72 -9.62 -6.20
N HIS A 325 8.76 -8.77 -6.58
CA HIS A 325 7.57 -8.50 -5.76
C HIS A 325 6.75 -9.76 -5.45
N TYR A 326 6.71 -10.74 -6.36
CA TYR A 326 5.84 -11.91 -6.32
C TYR A 326 6.60 -13.25 -6.29
N TYR A 327 7.92 -13.24 -6.12
CA TYR A 327 8.78 -14.41 -6.26
C TYR A 327 8.60 -15.17 -7.58
N ILE A 328 8.24 -14.48 -8.68
CA ILE A 328 7.94 -15.11 -9.97
C ILE A 328 9.23 -15.56 -10.67
N GLU A 329 10.24 -14.71 -10.70
CA GLU A 329 11.53 -14.97 -11.34
C GLU A 329 12.42 -15.90 -10.50
N ARG A 330 12.25 -15.85 -9.17
CA ARG A 330 13.02 -16.62 -8.18
C ARG A 330 12.13 -17.30 -7.15
N PRO A 331 11.30 -18.27 -7.57
CA PRO A 331 10.41 -19.00 -6.65
C PRO A 331 11.17 -19.81 -5.60
N ASP A 332 12.45 -20.13 -5.86
CA ASP A 332 13.36 -20.80 -4.92
C ASP A 332 13.67 -19.96 -3.67
N LEU A 333 13.43 -18.64 -3.70
CA LEU A 333 13.63 -17.73 -2.56
C LEU A 333 12.39 -17.63 -1.64
N LEU A 334 11.22 -18.12 -2.07
CA LEU A 334 10.01 -18.08 -1.25
C LEU A 334 10.13 -18.81 0.10
N PRO A 335 10.79 -19.99 0.19
CA PRO A 335 11.04 -20.65 1.47
C PRO A 335 11.86 -19.81 2.46
N GLU A 336 12.75 -18.95 2.00
CA GLU A 336 13.54 -18.04 2.84
C GLU A 336 12.63 -17.01 3.53
N ALA A 337 11.70 -16.41 2.78
CA ALA A 337 10.71 -15.48 3.32
C ALA A 337 9.77 -16.15 4.34
N VAL A 338 9.38 -17.40 4.09
CA VAL A 338 8.60 -18.20 5.05
C VAL A 338 9.38 -18.48 6.33
N SER A 339 10.68 -18.82 6.22
CA SER A 339 11.54 -19.03 7.39
C SER A 339 11.66 -17.76 8.22
N ALA A 340 11.89 -16.62 7.58
CA ALA A 340 11.95 -15.33 8.26
C ALA A 340 10.67 -14.99 9.04
N CYS A 341 9.50 -15.25 8.45
CA CYS A 341 8.21 -15.08 9.14
C CYS A 341 8.09 -16.01 10.34
N ARG A 342 8.42 -17.30 10.17
CA ARG A 342 8.35 -18.31 11.23
C ARG A 342 9.27 -17.96 12.40
N GLU A 343 10.54 -17.70 12.12
CA GLU A 343 11.55 -17.39 13.14
C GLU A 343 11.14 -16.18 13.98
N TRP A 344 10.58 -15.15 13.32
CA TRP A 344 10.06 -13.98 14.02
C TRP A 344 8.82 -14.29 14.86
N MET A 345 7.87 -15.08 14.33
CA MET A 345 6.70 -15.52 15.10
C MET A 345 7.08 -16.38 16.30
N GLU A 346 8.12 -17.22 16.19
CA GLU A 346 8.66 -18.00 17.31
C GLU A 346 9.29 -17.10 18.36
N ALA A 347 10.10 -16.12 17.95
CA ALA A 347 10.75 -15.16 18.85
C ALA A 347 9.74 -14.30 19.64
N GLU A 348 8.64 -13.89 19.01
CA GLU A 348 7.56 -13.12 19.67
C GLU A 348 6.53 -14.00 20.41
N SER A 349 6.78 -15.31 20.52
CA SER A 349 5.86 -16.28 21.15
C SER A 349 4.46 -16.30 20.53
N PHE A 350 4.38 -16.05 19.22
CA PHE A 350 3.17 -16.25 18.42
C PHE A 350 3.08 -17.67 17.85
N ALA A 351 4.18 -18.43 17.81
CA ALA A 351 4.16 -19.82 17.38
C ALA A 351 3.44 -20.71 18.42
N GLY A 352 2.24 -21.17 18.08
CA GLY A 352 1.42 -22.02 18.94
C GLY A 352 0.03 -22.28 18.38
#